data_AF-A0A9X0AS95-F1
#
_entry.id   AF-A0A9X0AS95-F1
#
_cell.length_a   1.000
_cell.length_b   1.000
_cell.length_c   1.000
_cell.angle_alpha   90.00
_cell.angle_beta   90.00
_cell.angle_gamma   90.00
#
_symmetry.space_group_name_H-M   'P 1'
#
loop_
_entity.id
_entity.type
_entity.pdbx_description
1 polymer ?
#
loop_
_entity_poly.entity_id
_entity_poly.type
_entity_poly.pdbx_seq_one_letter_code
_entity_poly.pdbx_strand_id
1 'polypeptide(L)'
;MPPHHPLFGHLKLIAGIMSQVPSDVHGHILPHQMKLLFPDLGPMFYMDTWPFGLQFLVVVAPDPAYQITQSHSLPKYHALREYLRSMTGGSDLVSMEGSQWKKWRNIFNPGFSGGHLMILVPEMMKEISVFCDILREAAVKSEIILMDPLTTRLSLDMVGRVAL
;
A
#
# COMPACT_ATOMS: atom_id res chain seq x y z
N MET A 1 3.90 -15.14 -19.87
CA MET A 1 4.44 -15.19 -18.48
C MET A 1 5.91 -14.80 -18.55
N PRO A 2 6.46 -14.16 -17.50
CA PRO A 2 7.89 -13.84 -17.48
C PRO A 2 8.73 -15.13 -17.47
N PRO A 3 10.04 -15.05 -17.79
CA PRO A 3 10.93 -16.22 -17.73
C PRO A 3 10.93 -16.87 -16.34
N HIS A 4 10.62 -18.16 -16.29
CA HIS A 4 10.51 -18.95 -15.05
C HIS A 4 11.70 -19.89 -14.88
N HIS A 5 12.20 -19.99 -13.64
CA HIS A 5 13.26 -20.92 -13.26
C HIS A 5 12.67 -22.15 -12.54
N PRO A 6 12.97 -23.39 -12.97
CA PRO A 6 12.34 -24.60 -12.43
C PRO A 6 12.41 -24.76 -10.90
N LEU A 7 13.54 -24.39 -10.28
CA LEU A 7 13.74 -24.51 -8.82
C LEU A 7 13.43 -23.24 -8.02
N PHE A 8 13.42 -22.06 -8.66
CA PHE A 8 13.43 -20.77 -7.94
C PHE A 8 12.30 -19.86 -8.41
N GLY A 9 11.36 -20.37 -9.19
CA GLY A 9 10.31 -19.58 -9.81
C GLY A 9 10.87 -18.36 -10.53
N HIS A 10 10.40 -17.18 -10.14
CA HIS A 10 10.87 -15.89 -10.65
C HIS A 10 11.89 -15.21 -9.71
N LEU A 11 12.34 -15.83 -8.61
CA LEU A 11 13.23 -15.19 -7.63
C LEU A 11 14.52 -14.65 -8.25
N LYS A 12 15.11 -15.37 -9.22
CA LYS A 12 16.31 -14.90 -9.94
C LYS A 12 16.03 -13.65 -10.77
N LEU A 13 14.88 -13.62 -11.45
CA LEU A 13 14.44 -12.46 -12.21
C LEU A 13 14.17 -11.27 -11.28
N ILE A 14 13.47 -11.52 -10.16
CA ILE A 14 13.18 -10.50 -9.14
C ILE A 14 14.49 -9.93 -8.59
N ALA A 15 15.44 -10.77 -8.17
CA ALA A 15 16.73 -10.31 -7.67
C ALA A 15 17.50 -9.49 -8.73
N GLY A 16 17.49 -9.94 -9.99
CA GLY A 16 18.10 -9.19 -11.10
C GLY A 16 17.49 -7.80 -11.28
N ILE A 17 16.16 -7.69 -11.23
CA ILE A 17 15.45 -6.40 -11.32
C ILE A 17 15.74 -5.53 -10.11
N MET A 18 15.58 -6.09 -8.91
CA MET A 18 15.72 -5.34 -7.66
C MET A 18 17.16 -4.86 -7.42
N SER A 19 18.16 -5.51 -8.02
CA SER A 19 19.56 -5.05 -8.01
C SER A 19 19.82 -3.79 -8.85
N GLN A 20 18.91 -3.44 -9.76
CA GLN A 20 19.04 -2.30 -10.67
C GLN A 20 18.27 -1.07 -10.21
N VAL A 21 17.43 -1.19 -9.19
CA VAL A 21 16.66 -0.08 -8.62
C VAL A 21 17.28 0.35 -7.28
N PRO A 22 17.04 1.60 -6.84
CA PRO A 22 17.48 2.05 -5.52
C PRO A 22 17.00 1.10 -4.41
N SER A 23 17.85 0.83 -3.42
CA SER A 23 17.56 -0.13 -2.35
C SER A 23 16.43 0.30 -1.41
N ASP A 24 16.08 1.59 -1.43
CA ASP A 24 15.02 2.22 -0.65
C ASP A 24 13.67 2.30 -1.41
N VAL A 25 13.59 1.77 -2.64
CA VAL A 25 12.35 1.78 -3.41
C VAL A 25 11.33 0.79 -2.84
N HIS A 26 10.05 1.16 -2.87
CA HIS A 26 8.97 0.24 -2.51
C HIS A 26 8.90 -0.92 -3.51
N GLY A 27 8.80 -2.16 -2.99
CA GLY A 27 8.80 -3.39 -3.81
C GLY A 27 7.65 -3.49 -4.83
N HIS A 28 6.61 -2.67 -4.69
CA HIS A 28 5.52 -2.57 -5.68
C HIS A 28 5.98 -2.02 -7.05
N ILE A 29 7.21 -1.52 -7.18
CA ILE A 29 7.79 -1.16 -8.48
C ILE A 29 8.07 -2.39 -9.36
N LEU A 30 8.20 -3.58 -8.77
CA LEU A 30 8.61 -4.80 -9.46
C LEU A 30 7.70 -5.16 -10.66
N PRO A 31 6.35 -5.24 -10.53
CA PRO A 31 5.47 -5.43 -11.68
C PRO A 31 5.69 -4.45 -12.84
N HIS A 32 5.98 -3.19 -12.52
CA HIS A 32 6.24 -2.16 -13.53
C HIS A 32 7.58 -2.41 -14.24
N GLN A 33 8.64 -2.72 -13.48
CA GLN A 33 9.95 -3.06 -14.07
C GLN A 33 9.88 -4.31 -14.95
N MET A 34 9.14 -5.34 -14.53
CA MET A 34 8.91 -6.54 -15.33
C MET A 34 8.21 -6.19 -16.65
N LYS A 35 7.29 -5.23 -16.64
CA LYS A 35 6.61 -4.76 -17.85
C LYS A 35 7.50 -4.02 -18.82
N LEU A 36 8.46 -3.23 -18.31
CA LEU A 36 9.45 -2.58 -19.15
C LEU A 36 10.40 -3.58 -19.81
N LEU A 37 10.80 -4.63 -19.08
CA LEU A 37 11.70 -5.67 -19.58
C LEU A 37 11.01 -6.66 -20.54
N PHE A 38 9.71 -6.88 -20.35
CA PHE A 38 8.91 -7.80 -21.17
C PHE A 38 7.63 -7.09 -21.65
N PRO A 39 7.72 -6.23 -22.68
CA PRO A 39 6.58 -5.44 -23.17
C PRO A 39 5.38 -6.30 -23.60
N ASP A 40 5.64 -7.51 -24.11
CA ASP A 40 4.63 -8.47 -24.57
C ASP A 40 3.86 -9.16 -23.44
N LEU A 41 4.20 -8.92 -22.17
CA LEU A 41 3.37 -9.38 -21.08
C LEU A 41 1.95 -8.82 -21.26
N GLY A 42 0.93 -9.61 -20.93
CA GLY A 42 -0.46 -9.14 -20.95
C GLY A 42 -0.78 -8.17 -19.81
N PRO A 43 -2.04 -7.71 -19.70
CA PRO A 43 -2.50 -6.88 -18.57
C PRO A 43 -2.47 -7.61 -17.21
N MET A 44 -2.29 -8.94 -17.26
CA MET A 44 -2.12 -9.80 -16.10
C MET A 44 -1.03 -10.83 -16.39
N PHE A 45 -0.29 -11.24 -15.36
CA PHE A 45 0.71 -12.31 -15.46
C PHE A 45 0.97 -12.92 -14.09
N TYR A 46 1.43 -14.16 -14.06
CA TYR A 46 1.82 -14.79 -12.81
C TYR A 46 3.26 -14.44 -12.43
N MET A 47 3.48 -14.33 -11.13
CA MET A 47 4.78 -14.20 -10.48
C MET A 47 4.88 -15.31 -9.43
N ASP A 48 6.05 -15.95 -9.34
CA ASP A 48 6.27 -17.15 -8.53
C ASP A 48 7.48 -16.90 -7.65
N THR A 49 7.31 -16.91 -6.33
CA THR A 49 8.40 -16.68 -5.37
C THR A 49 8.83 -17.96 -4.66
N TRP A 50 8.49 -19.14 -5.21
CA TRP A 50 8.98 -20.43 -4.73
C TRP A 50 10.51 -20.48 -4.65
N PRO A 51 11.10 -21.04 -3.57
CA PRO A 51 10.46 -21.78 -2.47
C PRO A 51 10.06 -20.93 -1.25
N PHE A 52 10.24 -19.61 -1.30
CA PHE A 52 10.07 -18.75 -0.11
C PHE A 52 8.67 -18.14 0.01
N GLY A 53 7.87 -18.18 -1.06
CA GLY A 53 6.53 -17.63 -1.05
C GLY A 53 5.61 -18.27 -2.06
N LEU A 54 4.42 -17.69 -2.15
CA LEU A 54 3.35 -18.17 -3.01
C LEU A 54 3.44 -17.59 -4.43
N GLN A 55 2.67 -18.19 -5.31
CA GLN A 55 2.43 -17.66 -6.64
C GLN A 55 1.35 -16.57 -6.57
N PHE A 56 1.60 -15.43 -7.21
CA PHE A 56 0.71 -14.29 -7.30
C PHE A 56 0.24 -14.10 -8.74
N LEU A 57 -1.04 -13.79 -8.93
CA LEU A 57 -1.50 -13.16 -10.16
C LEU A 57 -1.30 -11.66 -10.03
N VAL A 58 -0.39 -11.12 -10.84
CA VAL A 58 -0.13 -9.68 -10.90
C VAL A 58 -1.09 -9.06 -11.91
N VAL A 59 -1.80 -8.01 -11.49
CA VAL A 59 -2.76 -7.27 -12.31
C VAL A 59 -2.27 -5.84 -12.49
N VAL A 60 -2.04 -5.44 -13.75
CA VAL A 60 -1.43 -4.14 -14.10
C VAL A 60 -2.27 -3.35 -15.10
N ALA A 61 -3.57 -3.60 -15.16
CA ALA A 61 -4.51 -2.85 -15.98
C ALA A 61 -5.84 -2.59 -15.25
N PRO A 62 -6.54 -1.49 -15.57
CA PRO A 62 -7.79 -1.11 -14.89
C PRO A 62 -8.91 -2.14 -15.04
N ASP A 63 -9.14 -2.66 -16.25
CA ASP A 63 -10.26 -3.57 -16.53
C ASP A 63 -10.22 -4.86 -15.69
N PRO A 64 -9.12 -5.65 -15.69
CA PRO A 64 -9.05 -6.82 -14.82
C PRO A 64 -9.05 -6.47 -13.34
N ALA A 65 -8.48 -5.33 -12.94
CA ALA A 65 -8.53 -4.88 -11.55
C ALA A 65 -9.97 -4.60 -11.10
N TYR A 66 -10.77 -3.94 -11.93
CA TYR A 66 -12.20 -3.73 -11.71
C TYR A 66 -12.96 -5.05 -11.60
N GLN A 67 -12.66 -6.02 -12.48
CA GLN A 67 -13.31 -7.32 -12.47
C GLN A 67 -13.12 -8.04 -11.13
N ILE A 68 -11.91 -8.05 -10.56
CA ILE A 68 -11.62 -8.80 -9.32
C ILE A 68 -11.90 -8.02 -8.02
N THR A 69 -11.99 -6.69 -8.08
CA THR A 69 -12.19 -5.87 -6.87
C THR A 69 -13.60 -5.32 -6.72
N GLN A 70 -14.33 -5.12 -7.81
CA GLN A 70 -15.65 -4.47 -7.80
C GLN A 70 -16.75 -5.33 -8.40
N SER A 71 -16.58 -5.78 -9.66
CA SER A 71 -17.62 -6.56 -10.35
C SER A 71 -17.79 -7.94 -9.73
N HIS A 72 -16.67 -8.62 -9.48
CA HIS A 72 -16.61 -9.89 -8.75
C HIS A 72 -15.61 -9.68 -7.61
N SER A 73 -16.01 -8.94 -6.59
CA SER A 73 -15.19 -8.66 -5.40
C SER A 73 -14.72 -9.97 -4.76
N LEU A 74 -13.54 -10.44 -5.16
CA LEU A 74 -12.97 -11.70 -4.71
C LEU A 74 -12.67 -11.60 -3.21
N PRO A 75 -12.75 -12.73 -2.48
CA PRO A 75 -12.38 -12.73 -1.07
C PRO A 75 -10.91 -12.34 -0.91
N LYS A 76 -10.60 -11.63 0.17
CA LYS A 76 -9.21 -11.34 0.53
C LYS A 76 -8.43 -12.64 0.72
N TYR A 77 -7.11 -12.53 0.56
CA TYR A 77 -6.19 -13.63 0.76
C TYR A 77 -6.37 -14.27 2.14
N HIS A 78 -6.61 -15.58 2.19
CA HIS A 78 -7.06 -16.29 3.40
C HIS A 78 -6.11 -16.14 4.60
N ALA A 79 -4.80 -16.12 4.37
CA ALA A 79 -3.83 -15.99 5.46
C ALA A 79 -3.67 -14.54 5.96
N LEU A 80 -4.25 -13.55 5.29
CA LEU A 80 -4.22 -12.14 5.73
C LEU A 80 -4.79 -11.97 7.13
N ARG A 81 -5.90 -12.64 7.43
CA ARG A 81 -6.55 -12.55 8.74
C ARG A 81 -5.68 -13.13 9.85
N GLU A 82 -4.99 -14.24 9.57
CA GLU A 82 -4.09 -14.88 10.53
C GLU A 82 -2.85 -14.01 10.77
N TYR A 83 -2.29 -13.45 9.70
CA TYR A 83 -1.18 -12.49 9.77
C TYR A 83 -1.51 -11.27 10.64
N LEU A 84 -2.70 -10.69 10.49
CA LEU A 84 -3.13 -9.52 11.26
C LEU A 84 -3.62 -9.85 12.68
N ARG A 85 -3.81 -11.13 13.01
CA ARG A 85 -4.45 -11.56 14.26
C ARG A 85 -3.71 -11.09 15.51
N SER A 86 -2.38 -11.10 15.47
CA SER A 86 -1.55 -10.64 16.59
C SER A 86 -1.67 -9.15 16.87
N MET A 87 -2.00 -8.34 15.86
CA MET A 87 -2.11 -6.88 15.98
C MET A 87 -3.53 -6.42 16.31
N THR A 88 -4.55 -7.04 15.70
CA THR A 88 -5.93 -6.55 15.75
C THR A 88 -6.94 -7.57 16.29
N GLY A 89 -6.49 -8.77 16.67
CA GLY A 89 -7.37 -9.89 17.00
C GLY A 89 -8.10 -10.50 15.78
N GLY A 90 -7.79 -10.05 14.56
CA GLY A 90 -8.42 -10.54 13.32
C GLY A 90 -9.88 -10.11 13.18
N SER A 91 -10.21 -8.97 13.79
CA SER A 91 -11.53 -8.33 13.76
C SER A 91 -11.37 -6.83 13.46
N ASP A 92 -10.74 -6.53 12.33
CA ASP A 92 -10.50 -5.17 11.84
C ASP A 92 -11.08 -4.99 10.43
N LEU A 93 -11.22 -3.75 9.96
CA LEU A 93 -11.78 -3.45 8.63
C LEU A 93 -10.96 -4.03 7.47
N VAL A 94 -9.67 -4.33 7.68
CA VAL A 94 -8.80 -4.95 6.67
C VAL A 94 -9.05 -6.45 6.59
N SER A 95 -9.25 -7.15 7.71
CA SER A 95 -9.44 -8.61 7.74
C SER A 95 -10.90 -9.09 7.65
N MET A 96 -11.87 -8.28 8.08
CA MET A 96 -13.29 -8.62 8.02
C MET A 96 -13.82 -8.70 6.59
N GLU A 97 -14.85 -9.53 6.38
CA GLU A 97 -15.52 -9.73 5.07
C GLU A 97 -17.04 -9.66 5.17
N GLY A 98 -17.68 -9.51 4.01
CA GLY A 98 -19.14 -9.63 3.86
C GLY A 98 -19.95 -8.72 4.79
N SER A 99 -20.94 -9.30 5.48
CA SER A 99 -21.85 -8.55 6.36
C SER A 99 -21.14 -7.95 7.58
N GLN A 100 -20.13 -8.62 8.11
CA GLN A 100 -19.35 -8.13 9.25
C GLN A 100 -18.60 -6.85 8.86
N TRP A 101 -17.86 -6.91 7.74
CA TRP A 101 -17.19 -5.74 7.20
C TRP A 101 -18.17 -4.61 6.89
N LYS A 102 -19.29 -4.90 6.22
CA LYS A 102 -20.31 -3.90 5.86
C LYS A 102 -20.87 -3.19 7.09
N LYS A 103 -21.18 -3.93 8.16
CA LYS A 103 -21.66 -3.37 9.43
C LYS A 103 -20.66 -2.37 10.00
N TRP A 104 -19.40 -2.78 10.16
CA TRP A 104 -18.38 -1.92 10.76
C TRP A 104 -18.02 -0.74 9.84
N ARG A 105 -17.90 -0.96 8.53
CA ARG A 105 -17.67 0.11 7.57
C ARG A 105 -18.76 1.19 7.67
N ASN A 106 -20.02 0.79 7.76
CA ASN A 106 -21.13 1.73 7.94
C ASN A 106 -21.05 2.53 9.25
N ILE A 107 -20.56 1.92 10.34
CA ILE A 107 -20.36 2.62 11.62
C ILE A 107 -19.24 3.67 11.50
N PHE A 108 -18.16 3.36 10.79
CA PHE A 108 -17.01 4.26 10.64
C PHE A 108 -17.21 5.35 9.56
N ASN A 109 -17.98 5.07 8.50
CA ASN A 109 -18.17 5.99 7.37
C ASN A 109 -18.54 7.44 7.74
N PRO A 110 -19.41 7.72 8.73
CA PRO A 110 -19.74 9.09 9.12
C PRO A 110 -18.52 9.93 9.54
N GLY A 111 -17.52 9.32 10.19
CA GLY A 111 -16.26 9.98 10.55
C GLY A 111 -15.39 10.36 9.34
N PHE A 112 -15.70 9.83 8.17
CA PHE A 112 -15.04 10.18 6.90
C PHE A 112 -15.97 10.97 5.96
N SER A 113 -17.10 11.47 6.46
CA SER A 113 -18.00 12.32 5.68
C SER A 113 -17.36 13.68 5.41
N GLY A 114 -17.62 14.26 4.23
CA GLY A 114 -17.06 15.56 3.86
C GLY A 114 -17.38 16.66 4.89
N GLY A 115 -18.60 16.67 5.44
CA GLY A 115 -18.98 17.62 6.50
C GLY A 115 -18.15 17.46 7.78
N HIS A 116 -17.90 16.23 8.23
CA HIS A 116 -17.04 16.00 9.38
C HIS A 116 -15.58 16.37 9.09
N LEU A 117 -15.06 15.99 7.91
CA LEU A 117 -13.69 16.33 7.52
C LEU A 117 -13.45 17.85 7.53
N MET A 118 -14.41 18.66 7.07
CA MET A 118 -14.31 20.12 7.10
C MET A 118 -14.21 20.68 8.52
N ILE A 119 -14.81 20.03 9.52
CA ILE A 119 -14.69 20.40 10.94
C ILE A 119 -13.27 20.11 11.44
N LEU A 120 -12.61 19.05 10.93
CA LEU A 120 -11.25 18.66 11.33
C LEU A 120 -10.15 19.51 10.66
N VAL A 121 -10.43 20.13 9.51
CA VAL A 121 -9.43 20.92 8.75
C VAL A 121 -8.67 21.94 9.61
N PRO A 122 -9.31 22.76 10.45
CA PRO A 122 -8.58 23.74 11.27
C PRO A 122 -7.54 23.10 12.19
N GLU A 123 -7.84 21.92 12.75
CA GLU A 123 -6.90 21.19 13.61
C GLU A 123 -5.77 20.55 12.79
N MET A 124 -6.08 19.94 11.64
CA MET A 124 -5.07 19.40 10.73
C MET A 124 -4.10 20.49 10.23
N MET A 125 -4.60 21.71 9.98
CA MET A 125 -3.76 22.83 9.55
C MET A 125 -2.69 23.21 10.57
N LYS A 126 -2.91 22.96 11.87
CA LYS A 126 -1.88 23.21 12.89
C LYS A 126 -0.68 22.29 12.70
N GLU A 127 -0.92 21.00 12.49
CA GLU A 127 0.17 20.03 12.25
C GLU A 127 0.88 20.26 10.92
N ILE A 128 0.11 20.59 9.87
CA ILE A 128 0.67 20.94 8.57
C ILE A 128 1.56 22.19 8.69
N SER A 129 1.17 23.18 9.50
CA SER A 129 1.96 24.39 9.69
C SER A 129 3.31 24.09 10.34
N VAL A 130 3.33 23.24 11.39
CA VAL A 130 4.57 22.79 12.03
C VAL A 130 5.48 22.06 11.03
N PHE A 131 4.91 21.15 10.24
CA PHE A 131 5.66 20.46 9.20
C PHE A 131 6.24 21.44 8.16
N CYS A 132 5.46 22.42 7.70
CA CYS A 132 5.93 23.44 6.78
C CYS A 132 7.09 24.28 7.37
N ASP A 133 7.03 24.61 8.66
CA ASP A 133 8.09 25.37 9.32
C ASP A 133 9.40 24.57 9.41
N ILE A 134 9.32 23.26 9.70
CA ILE A 134 10.47 22.35 9.65
C ILE A 134 11.10 22.34 8.25
N LEU A 135 10.27 22.24 7.20
CA LEU A 135 10.78 22.27 5.82
C LEU A 135 11.42 23.61 5.45
N ARG A 136 10.84 24.73 5.90
CA ARG A 136 11.41 26.07 5.69
C ARG A 136 12.74 26.23 6.39
N GLU A 137 12.85 25.76 7.62
CA GLU A 137 14.09 25.83 8.39
C GLU A 137 15.22 25.02 7.72
N ALA A 138 14.91 23.79 7.28
CA ALA A 138 15.85 22.97 6.52
C ALA A 138 16.28 23.65 5.21
N ALA A 139 15.34 24.27 4.49
CA ALA A 139 15.63 24.98 3.25
C ALA A 139 16.55 26.20 3.48
N VAL A 140 16.28 27.01 4.52
CA VAL A 140 17.14 28.16 4.88
C VAL A 140 18.56 27.69 5.22
N LYS A 141 18.69 26.56 5.89
CA LYS A 141 19.98 25.95 6.24
C LYS A 141 20.66 25.21 5.08
N SER A 142 19.97 25.05 3.93
CA SER A 142 20.40 24.19 2.82
C SER A 142 20.71 22.75 3.28
N GLU A 143 19.94 22.26 4.25
CA GLU A 143 20.09 20.92 4.81
C GLU A 143 19.38 19.88 3.94
N ILE A 144 20.05 18.75 3.70
CA ILE A 144 19.44 17.59 3.05
C ILE A 144 18.71 16.79 4.13
N ILE A 145 17.39 16.70 4.00
CA ILE A 145 16.52 15.97 4.93
C ILE A 145 15.85 14.79 4.25
N LEU A 146 15.53 13.75 5.03
CA LEU A 146 14.73 12.62 4.56
C LEU A 146 13.24 12.94 4.72
N MET A 147 12.49 12.86 3.63
CA MET A 147 11.05 13.14 3.64
C MET A 147 10.24 12.03 4.32
N ASP A 148 10.69 10.78 4.24
CA ASP A 148 9.94 9.63 4.75
C ASP A 148 9.69 9.70 6.27
N PRO A 149 10.70 9.96 7.14
CA PRO A 149 10.46 10.15 8.57
C PRO A 149 9.59 11.38 8.89
N LEU A 150 9.76 12.49 8.17
CA LEU A 150 9.01 13.72 8.43
C LEU A 150 7.53 13.58 8.05
N THR A 151 7.26 12.98 6.91
CA THR A 151 5.88 12.74 6.43
C THR A 151 5.18 11.66 7.25
N THR A 152 5.91 10.66 7.74
CA THR A 152 5.38 9.67 8.69
C THR A 152 4.99 10.33 10.01
N ARG A 153 5.84 11.20 10.58
CA ARG A 153 5.51 11.96 11.79
C ARG A 153 4.28 12.84 11.59
N LEU A 154 4.24 13.63 10.52
CA LEU A 154 3.06 14.43 10.18
C LEU A 154 1.79 13.57 10.11
N SER A 155 1.86 12.40 9.46
CA SER A 155 0.71 11.50 9.35
C SER A 155 0.24 10.99 10.72
N LEU A 156 1.17 10.65 11.61
CA LEU A 156 0.87 10.23 12.98
C LEU A 156 0.30 11.38 13.81
N ASP A 157 0.86 12.58 13.71
CA ASP A 157 0.39 13.77 14.43
C ASP A 157 -1.02 14.16 13.97
N MET A 158 -1.28 14.11 12.66
CA MET A 158 -2.61 14.35 12.10
C MET A 158 -3.63 13.32 12.61
N VAL A 159 -3.32 12.02 12.53
CA VAL A 159 -4.22 10.96 13.01
C VAL A 159 -4.43 11.07 14.51
N GLY A 160 -3.36 11.29 15.28
CA GLY A 160 -3.41 11.47 16.72
C GLY A 160 -4.31 12.64 17.11
N ARG A 161 -4.18 13.80 16.46
CA ARG A 161 -4.99 14.99 16.79
C ARG A 161 -6.48 14.83 16.50
N VAL A 162 -6.85 14.08 15.45
CA VAL A 162 -8.25 13.98 15.03
C VAL A 162 -8.97 12.75 15.57
N ALA A 163 -8.24 11.71 15.96
CA ALA A 163 -8.81 10.42 16.35
C ALA A 163 -8.58 10.06 17.83
N LEU A 164 -7.64 10.69 18.53
CA LEU A 164 -7.31 10.44 19.94
C LEU A 164 -7.55 11.69 20.79
#